data_AF-W6XZE9-F1
#
_entry.id   AF-W6XZE9-F1
#
_cell.length_a   1.000
_cell.length_b   1.000
_cell.length_c   1.000
_cell.angle_alpha   90.00
_cell.angle_beta   90.00
_cell.angle_gamma   90.00
#
_symmetry.space_group_name_H-M   'P 1'
#
loop_
_entity.id
_entity.type
_entity.pdbx_description
1 polymer ?
#
loop_
_entity_poly.entity_id
_entity_poly.type
_entity_poly.pdbx_seq_one_letter_code
_entity_poly.pdbx_strand_id
1 'polypeptide(L)'
;MPKALHFKGDKKVKKRRKAAEPYDVDNVHSNQVTPSAPAEPENDDSWVSADAPSDISGPVLIVLPTDKPTCLACDANGKVFASDLENIVEGDAATAEPHDVRQVFVATRVAGTEQLSLKGHHGRYLSCDKFGVLSATATAISPEETFLAVPVPDNASAFSLQTARDKFISARDSKAGPELRGDTEHIDFTTTLRIRMQARFKPRLKANKEERANVKISRKELEDQIGRRLDDAEVKKLRRARAEGNFYETALDMKVKSSHDKYASM
;
A
#
# COMPACT_ATOMS: atom_id res chain seq x y z
N MET A 1 34.83 15.63 -26.79
CA MET A 1 33.70 14.80 -26.31
C MET A 1 33.08 14.09 -27.50
N PRO A 2 33.04 12.75 -27.54
CA PRO A 2 32.49 12.04 -28.70
C PRO A 2 30.95 12.15 -28.74
N LYS A 3 30.43 12.32 -29.95
CA LYS A 3 29.01 12.55 -30.27
C LYS A 3 28.30 11.19 -30.33
N ALA A 4 27.13 11.05 -29.69
CA ALA A 4 26.41 9.77 -29.62
C ALA A 4 25.97 9.24 -31.01
N LEU A 5 26.28 7.97 -31.29
CA LEU A 5 25.88 7.23 -32.49
C LEU A 5 24.38 6.94 -32.46
N HIS A 6 23.65 7.29 -33.52
CA HIS A 6 22.24 6.92 -33.70
C HIS A 6 22.13 5.58 -34.43
N PHE A 7 21.33 4.65 -33.89
CA PHE A 7 21.04 3.37 -34.53
C PHE A 7 19.82 3.48 -35.47
N LYS A 8 19.88 2.75 -36.58
CA LYS A 8 18.77 2.64 -37.54
C LYS A 8 17.62 1.86 -36.88
N GLY A 9 16.59 2.58 -36.43
CA GLY A 9 15.41 1.99 -35.77
C GLY A 9 14.69 2.93 -34.81
N ASP A 10 15.33 3.99 -34.35
CA ASP A 10 14.73 4.93 -33.40
C ASP A 10 13.61 5.77 -34.04
N LYS A 11 12.36 5.54 -33.59
CA LYS A 11 11.19 6.32 -33.96
C LYS A 11 11.28 7.72 -33.35
N LYS A 12 11.26 8.75 -34.21
CA LYS A 12 11.26 10.17 -33.83
C LYS A 12 10.09 10.51 -32.91
N VAL A 13 10.39 11.01 -31.71
CA VAL A 13 9.38 11.63 -30.82
C VAL A 13 8.84 12.90 -31.49
N LYS A 14 7.55 12.92 -31.83
CA LYS A 14 6.88 14.10 -32.42
C LYS A 14 6.77 15.21 -31.37
N LYS A 15 7.52 16.30 -31.55
CA LYS A 15 7.34 17.56 -30.80
C LYS A 15 5.95 18.15 -31.10
N ARG A 16 5.10 18.32 -30.08
CA ARG A 16 3.88 19.15 -30.17
C ARG A 16 4.30 20.60 -30.40
N ARG A 17 3.80 21.20 -31.49
CA ARG A 17 3.95 22.63 -31.81
C ARG A 17 3.16 23.46 -30.79
N LYS A 18 3.84 24.42 -30.14
CA LYS A 18 3.21 25.60 -29.54
C LYS A 18 2.73 26.49 -30.70
N ALA A 19 1.45 26.84 -30.72
CA ALA A 19 0.96 27.96 -31.53
C ALA A 19 1.02 29.22 -30.67
N ALA A 20 1.55 30.30 -31.26
CA ALA A 20 1.63 31.63 -30.67
C ALA A 20 0.35 32.42 -30.98
N GLU A 21 -0.05 33.28 -30.06
CA GLU A 21 -1.04 34.36 -30.24
C GLU A 21 -0.45 35.49 -31.10
N PRO A 22 -1.30 36.36 -31.71
CA PRO A 22 -1.62 37.62 -31.02
C PRO A 22 -3.05 38.15 -31.28
N TYR A 23 -3.65 38.81 -30.29
CA TYR A 23 -4.04 40.24 -30.28
C TYR A 23 -5.04 40.56 -29.14
N ASP A 24 -4.65 41.54 -28.30
CA ASP A 24 -5.42 42.24 -27.26
C ASP A 24 -6.74 42.84 -27.75
N VAL A 25 -7.83 42.72 -26.97
CA VAL A 25 -8.35 43.79 -26.08
C VAL A 25 -9.58 43.35 -25.26
N ASP A 26 -9.63 43.87 -24.01
CA ASP A 26 -10.78 44.14 -23.12
C ASP A 26 -11.41 43.03 -22.23
N ASN A 27 -10.74 42.83 -21.09
CA ASN A 27 -11.26 42.93 -19.72
C ASN A 27 -12.78 42.83 -19.47
N VAL A 28 -13.29 41.62 -19.15
CA VAL A 28 -14.42 41.45 -18.21
C VAL A 28 -14.29 40.13 -17.45
N HIS A 29 -14.36 40.18 -16.12
CA HIS A 29 -14.36 39.06 -15.19
C HIS A 29 -15.33 37.92 -15.59
N SER A 30 -14.83 36.69 -15.72
CA SER A 30 -15.63 35.49 -15.50
C SER A 30 -14.77 34.32 -15.01
N ASN A 31 -15.20 33.73 -13.89
CA ASN A 31 -14.66 32.50 -13.33
C ASN A 31 -14.69 31.37 -14.37
N GLN A 32 -13.55 31.10 -15.01
CA GLN A 32 -13.39 29.86 -15.78
C GLN A 32 -12.88 28.76 -14.86
N VAL A 33 -13.83 27.92 -14.49
CA VAL A 33 -13.65 26.58 -13.92
C VAL A 33 -12.70 25.81 -14.84
N THR A 34 -11.47 25.60 -14.37
CA THR A 34 -10.60 24.57 -14.92
C THR A 34 -11.29 23.22 -14.74
N PRO A 35 -11.44 22.39 -15.79
CA PRO A 35 -11.93 21.04 -15.61
C PRO A 35 -10.92 20.32 -14.71
N SER A 36 -11.37 19.94 -13.52
CA SER A 36 -10.62 19.10 -12.60
C SER A 36 -10.13 17.89 -13.38
N ALA A 37 -8.81 17.77 -13.50
CA ALA A 37 -8.19 16.49 -13.82
C ALA A 37 -8.78 15.43 -12.87
N PRO A 38 -9.01 14.18 -13.33
CA PRO A 38 -9.43 13.12 -12.43
C PRO A 38 -8.46 13.12 -11.25
N ALA A 39 -8.99 13.29 -10.03
CA ALA A 39 -8.17 13.21 -8.84
C ALA A 39 -7.43 11.88 -8.90
N GLU A 40 -6.11 11.93 -9.07
CA GLU A 40 -5.29 10.74 -8.90
C GLU A 40 -5.64 10.17 -7.52
N PRO A 41 -5.75 8.84 -7.38
CA PRO A 41 -6.00 8.26 -6.07
C PRO A 41 -4.92 8.81 -5.14
N GLU A 42 -5.29 9.56 -4.11
CA GLU A 42 -4.36 9.95 -3.04
C GLU A 42 -3.64 8.68 -2.60
N ASN A 43 -2.38 8.59 -3.00
CA ASN A 43 -1.45 7.55 -2.59
C ASN A 43 -0.97 7.99 -1.21
N ASP A 44 -1.72 7.58 -0.20
CA ASP A 44 -1.30 7.74 1.19
C ASP A 44 -0.09 6.83 1.43
N ASP A 45 1.08 7.41 1.23
CA ASP A 45 2.39 6.78 1.41
C ASP A 45 2.90 6.93 2.87
N SER A 46 2.05 7.34 3.81
CA SER A 46 2.37 7.38 5.24
C SER A 46 2.56 5.98 5.82
N TRP A 47 3.29 5.88 6.94
CA TRP A 47 3.58 4.62 7.61
C TRP A 47 2.80 4.45 8.90
N VAL A 48 2.23 3.26 9.09
CA VAL A 48 1.45 2.88 10.27
C VAL A 48 1.93 1.53 10.81
N SER A 49 1.69 1.28 12.09
CA SER A 49 1.99 -0.01 12.70
C SER A 49 0.94 -1.06 12.32
N ALA A 50 1.39 -2.31 12.15
CA ALA A 50 0.50 -3.46 12.04
C ALA A 50 -0.13 -3.74 13.42
N ASP A 51 -1.44 -4.02 13.47
CA ASP A 51 -2.11 -4.37 14.74
C ASP A 51 -2.26 -5.90 14.86
N ALA A 52 -2.48 -6.57 13.74
CA ALA A 52 -2.60 -8.03 13.67
C ALA A 52 -1.72 -8.61 12.54
N PRO A 53 -1.37 -9.93 12.60
CA PRO A 53 -0.63 -10.58 11.53
C PRO A 53 -1.33 -10.51 10.16
N SER A 54 -2.66 -10.47 10.16
CA SER A 54 -3.49 -10.32 8.96
C SER A 54 -3.36 -8.95 8.29
N ASP A 55 -2.89 -7.92 8.99
CA ASP A 55 -2.66 -6.60 8.40
C ASP A 55 -1.41 -6.56 7.52
N ILE A 56 -0.45 -7.46 7.78
CA ILE A 56 0.90 -7.44 7.21
C ILE A 56 0.86 -7.75 5.71
N SER A 57 0.86 -6.70 4.90
CA SER A 57 0.86 -6.81 3.44
C SER A 57 1.46 -5.58 2.77
N GLY A 58 1.97 -5.74 1.55
CA GLY A 58 2.57 -4.65 0.79
C GLY A 58 3.94 -4.24 1.33
N PRO A 59 4.39 -3.02 1.05
CA PRO A 59 5.66 -2.50 1.56
C PRO A 59 5.65 -2.39 3.09
N VAL A 60 6.64 -3.02 3.73
CA VAL A 60 6.85 -3.06 5.17
C VAL A 60 8.27 -2.70 5.55
N LEU A 61 8.42 -2.14 6.74
CA LEU A 61 9.67 -1.86 7.43
C LEU A 61 9.65 -2.67 8.74
N ILE A 62 10.70 -3.46 8.96
CA ILE A 62 10.83 -4.34 10.12
C ILE A 62 11.86 -3.71 11.06
N VAL A 63 11.36 -3.07 12.12
CA VAL A 63 12.18 -2.39 13.14
C VAL A 63 12.70 -3.43 14.13
N LEU A 64 14.00 -3.36 14.43
CA LEU A 64 14.71 -4.30 15.27
C LEU A 64 14.82 -3.78 16.72
N PRO A 65 14.80 -4.68 17.73
CA PRO A 65 14.93 -4.34 19.15
C PRO A 65 16.39 -4.13 19.56
N THR A 66 17.02 -3.11 18.97
CA THR A 66 18.43 -2.75 19.22
C THR A 66 18.54 -1.45 20.02
N ASP A 67 19.64 -1.28 20.77
CA ASP A 67 19.89 -0.10 21.60
C ASP A 67 19.84 1.21 20.79
N LYS A 68 20.51 1.21 19.64
CA LYS A 68 20.33 2.24 18.61
C LYS A 68 19.19 1.81 17.70
N PRO A 69 18.22 2.67 17.35
CA PRO A 69 17.14 2.28 16.44
C PRO A 69 17.67 1.80 15.09
N THR A 70 17.42 0.52 14.78
CA THR A 70 17.78 -0.09 13.50
C THR A 70 16.60 -0.86 12.90
N CYS A 71 16.72 -1.22 11.63
CA CYS A 71 15.74 -2.03 10.90
C CYS A 71 16.42 -3.12 10.08
N LEU A 72 15.66 -4.16 9.74
CA LEU A 72 16.11 -5.19 8.83
C LEU A 72 16.26 -4.59 7.43
N ALA A 73 17.41 -4.79 6.79
CA ALA A 73 17.69 -4.34 5.44
C ALA A 73 18.45 -5.41 4.64
N CYS A 74 18.45 -5.27 3.31
CA CYS A 74 19.27 -6.09 2.43
C CYS A 74 19.93 -5.27 1.31
N ASP A 75 21.15 -5.66 0.94
CA ASP A 75 21.84 -5.07 -0.20
C ASP A 75 21.46 -5.74 -1.53
N ALA A 76 21.96 -5.20 -2.64
CA ALA A 76 21.70 -5.75 -3.98
C ALA A 76 22.28 -7.16 -4.21
N ASN A 77 23.26 -7.57 -3.41
CA ASN A 77 23.85 -8.92 -3.46
C ASN A 77 23.08 -9.91 -2.58
N GLY A 78 22.08 -9.45 -1.83
CA GLY A 78 21.29 -10.26 -0.90
C GLY A 78 21.94 -10.45 0.47
N LYS A 79 22.95 -9.65 0.85
CA LYS A 79 23.42 -9.62 2.23
C LYS A 79 22.37 -8.93 3.10
N VAL A 80 21.97 -9.60 4.18
CA VAL A 80 21.04 -9.04 5.18
C VAL A 80 21.84 -8.39 6.30
N PHE A 81 21.41 -7.21 6.75
CA PHE A 81 22.09 -6.45 7.80
C PHE A 81 21.09 -5.55 8.56
N ALA A 82 21.49 -5.09 9.74
CA ALA A 82 20.77 -4.08 10.49
C ALA A 82 21.17 -2.68 9.96
N SER A 83 20.23 -1.95 9.39
CA SER A 83 20.43 -0.57 8.96
C SER A 83 19.97 0.38 10.05
N ASP A 84 20.75 1.43 10.31
CA ASP A 84 20.30 2.54 11.16
C ASP A 84 18.96 3.10 10.67
N LEU A 85 18.15 3.60 11.61
CA LEU A 85 16.91 4.34 11.33
C LEU A 85 17.09 5.83 11.69
N GLU A 86 17.06 6.69 10.66
CA GLU A 86 17.21 8.14 10.81
C GLU A 86 15.86 8.85 10.96
N ASN A 87 14.85 8.41 10.20
CA ASN A 87 13.50 8.97 10.24
C ASN A 87 12.69 8.34 11.39
N ILE A 88 13.00 8.78 12.61
CA ILE A 88 12.33 8.34 13.84
C ILE A 88 12.18 9.53 14.79
N VAL A 89 10.98 9.74 15.33
CA VAL A 89 10.69 10.84 16.26
C VAL A 89 11.02 10.39 17.68
N GLU A 90 11.95 11.08 18.34
CA GLU A 90 12.33 10.84 19.75
C GLU A 90 12.73 9.37 20.07
N GLY A 91 13.16 8.61 19.06
CA GLY A 91 13.48 7.19 19.21
C GLY A 91 12.27 6.27 19.32
N ASP A 92 11.04 6.76 19.11
CA ASP A 92 9.84 5.93 19.11
C ASP A 92 9.72 5.10 17.83
N ALA A 93 9.91 3.79 17.95
CA ALA A 93 9.77 2.83 16.85
C ALA A 93 8.38 2.83 16.20
N ALA A 94 7.33 3.33 16.86
CA ALA A 94 6.00 3.52 16.27
C ALA A 94 5.90 4.73 15.34
N THR A 95 6.94 5.55 15.22
CA THR A 95 7.03 6.66 14.26
C THR A 95 8.05 6.40 13.14
N ALA A 96 8.72 5.24 13.18
CA ALA A 96 9.77 4.92 12.23
C ALA A 96 9.25 4.86 10.78
N GLU A 97 10.01 5.50 9.89
CA GLU A 97 9.81 5.47 8.44
C GLU A 97 11.15 5.10 7.74
N PRO A 98 11.10 4.40 6.59
CA PRO A 98 12.32 4.11 5.84
C PRO A 98 12.86 5.37 5.18
N HIS A 99 14.19 5.48 5.14
CA HIS A 99 14.91 6.53 4.38
C HIS A 99 15.77 5.96 3.25
N ASP A 100 15.94 4.64 3.21
CA ASP A 100 16.62 3.92 2.14
C ASP A 100 15.72 2.78 1.63
N VAL A 101 15.66 2.60 0.31
CA VAL A 101 14.90 1.52 -0.34
C VAL A 101 15.32 0.13 0.16
N ARG A 102 16.58 -0.03 0.59
CA ARG A 102 17.13 -1.29 1.13
C ARG A 102 16.46 -1.74 2.44
N GLN A 103 15.81 -0.82 3.15
CA GLN A 103 15.12 -1.06 4.42
C GLN A 103 13.68 -1.59 4.22
N VAL A 104 13.19 -1.57 2.98
CA VAL A 104 11.81 -1.94 2.65
C VAL A 104 11.75 -3.34 2.07
N PHE A 105 10.86 -4.14 2.63
CA PHE A 105 10.46 -5.44 2.07
C PHE A 105 9.01 -5.37 1.61
N VAL A 106 8.66 -6.13 0.58
CA VAL A 106 7.26 -6.33 0.17
C VAL A 106 6.77 -7.62 0.82
N ALA A 107 5.90 -7.50 1.80
CA ALA A 107 5.23 -8.62 2.46
C ALA A 107 4.06 -9.12 1.63
N THR A 108 4.05 -10.43 1.34
CA THR A 108 2.94 -11.11 0.65
C THR A 108 2.61 -12.39 1.38
N ARG A 109 1.33 -12.61 1.69
CA ARG A 109 0.86 -13.86 2.29
C ARG A 109 0.91 -14.98 1.26
N VAL A 110 1.49 -16.11 1.64
CA VAL A 110 1.56 -17.30 0.79
C VAL A 110 0.16 -17.90 0.68
N ALA A 111 -0.27 -18.18 -0.55
CA ALA A 111 -1.62 -18.63 -0.82
C ALA A 111 -1.93 -19.95 -0.08
N GLY A 112 -3.06 -19.99 0.61
CA GLY A 112 -3.49 -21.17 1.38
C GLY A 112 -2.79 -21.34 2.73
N THR A 113 -1.92 -20.43 3.15
CA THR A 113 -1.25 -20.48 4.47
C THR A 113 -1.33 -19.15 5.21
N GLU A 114 -0.86 -19.14 6.46
CA GLU A 114 -0.68 -17.92 7.26
C GLU A 114 0.71 -17.29 7.13
N GLN A 115 1.57 -17.90 6.33
CA GLN A 115 2.96 -17.50 6.21
C GLN A 115 3.11 -16.30 5.28
N LEU A 116 4.12 -15.50 5.57
CA LEU A 116 4.53 -14.33 4.83
C LEU A 116 5.80 -14.68 4.03
N SER A 117 5.85 -14.17 2.82
CA SER A 117 7.07 -14.01 2.04
C SER A 117 7.49 -12.54 2.07
N LEU A 118 8.78 -12.28 2.22
CA LEU A 118 9.34 -10.93 2.31
C LEU A 118 10.29 -10.71 1.13
N LYS A 119 9.88 -9.88 0.16
CA LYS A 119 10.67 -9.60 -1.04
C LYS A 119 11.43 -8.29 -0.91
N GLY A 120 12.75 -8.33 -0.99
CA GLY A 120 13.59 -7.14 -0.95
C GLY A 120 13.47 -6.28 -2.23
N HIS A 121 14.02 -5.06 -2.17
CA HIS A 121 13.98 -4.08 -3.26
C HIS A 121 14.55 -4.59 -4.60
N HIS A 122 15.55 -5.48 -4.56
CA HIS A 122 16.19 -6.09 -5.74
C HIS A 122 15.43 -7.31 -6.27
N GLY A 123 14.24 -7.59 -5.74
CA GLY A 123 13.34 -8.61 -6.26
C GLY A 123 13.64 -10.03 -5.83
N ARG A 124 14.46 -10.22 -4.79
CA ARG A 124 14.75 -11.53 -4.17
C ARG A 124 14.09 -11.65 -2.81
N TYR A 125 13.85 -12.87 -2.37
CA TYR A 125 13.17 -13.15 -1.11
C TYR A 125 14.16 -13.28 0.04
N LEU A 126 13.80 -12.72 1.19
CA LEU A 126 14.45 -13.00 2.47
C LEU A 126 14.30 -14.50 2.75
N SER A 127 15.39 -15.11 3.18
CA SER A 127 15.54 -16.53 3.46
C SER A 127 16.23 -16.69 4.81
N CYS A 128 15.91 -17.76 5.52
CA CYS A 128 16.66 -18.23 6.68
C CYS A 128 17.11 -19.68 6.44
N ASP A 129 18.42 -19.88 6.41
CA ASP A 129 18.98 -21.22 6.23
C ASP A 129 18.86 -22.08 7.51
N LYS A 130 19.32 -23.33 7.42
CA LYS A 130 19.30 -24.27 8.55
C LYS A 130 20.23 -23.92 9.72
N PHE A 131 21.16 -22.99 9.52
CA PHE A 131 22.13 -22.54 10.51
C PHE A 131 21.75 -21.18 11.12
N GLY A 132 20.56 -20.63 10.79
CA GLY A 132 20.09 -19.34 11.27
C GLY A 132 20.69 -18.14 10.54
N VAL A 133 21.31 -18.34 9.37
CA VAL A 133 21.87 -17.25 8.56
C VAL A 133 20.80 -16.67 7.66
N LEU A 134 20.64 -15.35 7.74
CA LEU A 134 19.70 -14.60 6.90
C LEU A 134 20.37 -14.17 5.60
N SER A 135 19.68 -14.39 4.48
CA SER A 135 20.09 -13.88 3.17
C SER A 135 18.88 -13.48 2.33
N ALA A 136 19.06 -12.64 1.33
CA ALA A 136 18.03 -12.24 0.38
C ALA A 136 18.45 -12.58 -1.05
N THR A 137 18.73 -13.85 -1.31
CA THR A 137 19.26 -14.32 -2.61
C THR A 137 18.30 -15.22 -3.37
N ALA A 138 17.17 -15.65 -2.81
CA ALA A 138 16.25 -16.57 -3.48
C ALA A 138 15.37 -15.87 -4.56
N THR A 139 15.15 -16.52 -5.70
CA THR A 139 14.21 -16.04 -6.76
C THR A 139 12.79 -16.55 -6.61
N ALA A 140 12.60 -17.60 -5.81
CA ALA A 140 11.34 -18.29 -5.60
C ALA A 140 11.13 -18.52 -4.11
N ILE A 141 9.88 -18.75 -3.73
CA ILE A 141 9.49 -19.00 -2.35
C ILE A 141 9.56 -20.51 -2.12
N SER A 142 10.45 -20.93 -1.22
CA SER A 142 10.50 -22.26 -0.63
C SER A 142 10.29 -22.13 0.89
N PRO A 143 10.30 -23.22 1.68
CA PRO A 143 10.12 -23.11 3.13
C PRO A 143 11.09 -22.12 3.80
N GLU A 144 12.33 -21.99 3.30
CA GLU A 144 13.32 -21.07 3.87
C GLU A 144 12.94 -19.58 3.70
N GLU A 145 12.10 -19.26 2.71
CA GLU A 145 11.60 -17.91 2.41
C GLU A 145 10.22 -17.62 3.02
N THR A 146 9.74 -18.50 3.91
CA THR A 146 8.45 -18.37 4.57
C THR A 146 8.61 -18.07 6.06
N PHE A 147 7.85 -17.08 6.53
CA PHE A 147 7.89 -16.63 7.93
C PHE A 147 6.47 -16.51 8.49
N LEU A 148 6.25 -16.93 9.73
CA LEU A 148 5.00 -16.70 10.44
C LEU A 148 5.17 -15.52 11.40
N ALA A 149 4.32 -14.50 11.30
CA ALA A 149 4.30 -13.39 12.24
C ALA A 149 3.48 -13.78 13.48
N VAL A 150 4.18 -14.04 14.59
CA VAL A 150 3.58 -14.40 15.88
C VAL A 150 3.44 -13.12 16.73
N PRO A 151 2.22 -12.71 17.11
CA PRO A 151 2.03 -11.58 18.01
C PRO A 151 2.70 -11.82 19.35
N VAL A 152 3.41 -10.81 19.86
CA VAL A 152 3.99 -10.86 21.21
C VAL A 152 2.92 -10.41 22.22
N PRO A 153 2.60 -11.22 23.26
CA PRO A 153 1.67 -10.81 24.30
C PRO A 153 2.09 -9.49 24.96
N ASP A 154 1.11 -8.70 25.41
CA ASP A 154 1.31 -7.46 26.16
C ASP A 154 2.04 -6.31 25.43
N ASN A 155 2.44 -6.50 24.17
CA ASN A 155 3.03 -5.45 23.33
C ASN A 155 2.30 -5.36 21.99
N ALA A 156 1.30 -4.48 21.94
CA ALA A 156 0.56 -4.19 20.72
C ALA A 156 1.53 -3.74 19.61
N SER A 157 1.31 -4.27 18.40
CA SER A 157 2.16 -4.03 17.22
C SER A 157 3.59 -4.58 17.29
N ALA A 158 3.88 -5.47 18.24
CA ALA A 158 5.12 -6.23 18.27
C ALA A 158 4.89 -7.70 17.85
N PHE A 159 5.82 -8.23 17.07
CA PHE A 159 5.75 -9.55 16.46
C PHE A 159 7.10 -10.23 16.52
N SER A 160 7.10 -11.55 16.68
CA SER A 160 8.25 -12.39 16.39
C SER A 160 8.06 -13.07 15.04
N LEU A 161 9.10 -13.10 14.22
CA LEU A 161 9.06 -13.78 12.92
C LEU A 161 9.61 -15.19 13.07
N GLN A 162 8.71 -16.17 13.07
CA GLN A 162 9.04 -17.59 13.13
C GLN A 162 9.42 -18.10 11.74
N THR A 163 10.56 -18.77 11.63
CA THR A 163 11.06 -19.43 10.42
C THR A 163 10.38 -20.79 10.22
N ALA A 164 10.53 -21.41 9.05
CA ALA A 164 10.00 -22.75 8.78
C ALA A 164 10.59 -23.89 9.64
N ARG A 165 11.50 -23.57 10.58
CA ARG A 165 12.12 -24.52 11.52
C ARG A 165 11.71 -24.29 12.97
N ASP A 166 10.62 -23.54 13.18
CA ASP A 166 10.11 -23.20 14.52
C ASP A 166 11.14 -22.45 15.39
N LYS A 167 11.97 -21.64 14.74
CA LYS A 167 12.92 -20.70 15.36
C LYS A 167 12.54 -19.27 15.00
N PHE A 168 13.07 -18.29 15.70
CA PHE A 168 12.72 -16.89 15.52
C PHE A 168 13.90 -16.06 15.00
N ILE A 169 13.57 -15.05 14.21
CA ILE A 169 14.53 -14.00 13.86
C ILE A 169 14.83 -13.15 15.10
N SER A 170 16.10 -12.95 15.38
CA SER A 170 16.60 -12.11 16.47
C SER A 170 17.61 -11.07 15.96
N ALA A 171 17.67 -9.94 16.68
CA ALA A 171 18.72 -8.95 16.57
C ALA A 171 19.39 -8.79 17.93
N ARG A 172 20.71 -9.02 17.98
CA ARG A 172 21.49 -8.91 19.20
C ARG A 172 22.60 -7.88 19.03
N ASP A 173 22.66 -6.90 19.92
CA ASP A 173 23.73 -5.93 19.90
C ASP A 173 25.09 -6.58 20.21
N SER A 174 26.09 -6.24 19.40
CA SER A 174 27.48 -6.67 19.56
C SER A 174 28.43 -5.47 19.42
N LYS A 175 29.71 -5.65 19.80
CA LYS A 175 30.72 -4.59 19.64
C LYS A 175 30.93 -4.15 18.19
N ALA A 176 30.60 -4.99 17.22
CA ALA A 176 30.74 -4.71 15.79
C ALA A 176 29.43 -4.20 15.15
N GLY A 177 28.37 -4.01 15.94
CA GLY A 177 27.02 -3.68 15.49
C GLY A 177 26.04 -4.83 15.71
N PRO A 178 24.74 -4.62 15.44
CA PRO A 178 23.72 -5.65 15.65
C PRO A 178 23.95 -6.89 14.78
N GLU A 179 23.96 -8.05 15.40
CA GLU A 179 24.02 -9.36 14.75
C GLU A 179 22.60 -9.88 14.52
N LEU A 180 22.32 -10.28 13.28
CA LEU A 180 21.01 -10.82 12.89
C LEU A 180 21.08 -12.33 12.68
N ARG A 181 20.17 -13.04 13.33
CA ARG A 181 20.11 -14.50 13.35
C ARG A 181 18.68 -14.99 13.23
N GLY A 182 18.49 -16.23 12.77
CA GLY A 182 17.18 -16.87 12.59
C GLY A 182 17.04 -18.21 13.33
N ASP A 183 17.94 -18.51 14.26
CA ASP A 183 18.02 -19.77 15.01
C ASP A 183 17.65 -19.64 16.49
N THR A 184 17.06 -18.53 16.93
CA THR A 184 16.64 -18.34 18.32
C THR A 184 15.41 -19.19 18.65
N GLU A 185 15.43 -19.91 19.77
CA GLU A 185 14.36 -20.88 20.11
C GLU A 185 13.17 -20.27 20.82
N HIS A 186 13.38 -19.19 21.58
CA HIS A 186 12.38 -18.61 22.45
C HIS A 186 12.06 -17.18 22.05
N ILE A 187 10.81 -16.78 22.25
CA ILE A 187 10.42 -15.39 22.14
C ILE A 187 10.99 -14.64 23.34
N ASP A 188 11.93 -13.75 23.06
CA ASP A 188 12.53 -12.83 24.01
C ASP A 188 12.55 -11.40 23.45
N PHE A 189 13.15 -10.47 24.19
CA PHE A 189 13.34 -9.10 23.76
C PHE A 189 14.05 -8.99 22.40
N THR A 190 15.07 -9.81 22.15
CA THR A 190 15.88 -9.76 20.91
C THR A 190 15.10 -10.22 19.67
N THR A 191 14.05 -11.01 19.87
CA THR A 191 13.13 -11.48 18.82
C THR A 191 11.84 -10.66 18.68
N THR A 192 11.69 -9.61 19.50
CA THR A 192 10.48 -8.77 19.53
C THR A 192 10.63 -7.63 18.53
N LEU A 193 10.13 -7.83 17.31
CA LEU A 193 10.25 -6.88 16.21
C LEU A 193 8.99 -6.02 16.10
N ARG A 194 9.12 -4.80 15.57
CA ARG A 194 7.95 -3.97 15.21
C ARG A 194 7.81 -3.87 13.71
N ILE A 195 6.60 -4.11 13.19
CA ILE A 195 6.33 -4.08 11.76
C ILE A 195 5.52 -2.82 11.42
N ARG A 196 6.14 -1.95 10.62
CA ARG A 196 5.54 -0.76 10.03
C ARG A 196 5.14 -1.08 8.59
N MET A 197 4.05 -0.52 8.11
CA MET A 197 3.54 -0.71 6.75
C MET A 197 3.00 0.58 6.17
N GLN A 198 2.97 0.68 4.85
CA GLN A 198 2.29 1.79 4.18
C GLN A 198 0.77 1.76 4.47
N ALA A 199 0.21 2.90 4.89
CA ALA A 199 -1.17 3.03 5.36
C ALA A 199 -2.19 2.53 4.34
N ARG A 200 -1.99 2.83 3.06
CA ARG A 200 -2.86 2.34 1.97
C ARG A 200 -2.94 0.82 1.86
N PHE A 201 -2.00 0.07 2.45
CA PHE A 201 -2.01 -1.39 2.43
C PHE A 201 -2.77 -2.02 3.59
N LYS A 202 -3.06 -1.26 4.66
CA LYS A 202 -3.81 -1.76 5.82
C LYS A 202 -5.24 -2.17 5.40
N PRO A 203 -5.67 -3.43 5.58
CA PRO A 203 -6.94 -3.93 5.06
C PRO A 203 -8.15 -3.09 5.47
N ARG A 204 -8.20 -2.62 6.72
CA ARG A 204 -9.30 -1.77 7.21
C ARG A 204 -9.37 -0.42 6.48
N LEU A 205 -8.22 0.16 6.15
CA LEU A 205 -8.17 1.42 5.38
C LEU A 205 -8.57 1.18 3.92
N LYS A 206 -8.22 0.03 3.34
CA LYS A 206 -8.71 -0.38 2.00
C LYS A 206 -10.22 -0.57 1.98
N ALA A 207 -10.77 -1.36 2.91
CA ALA A 207 -12.21 -1.59 2.99
C ALA A 207 -12.99 -0.28 3.15
N ASN A 208 -12.56 0.60 4.07
CA ASN A 208 -13.19 1.91 4.24
C ASN A 208 -13.06 2.80 2.99
N LYS A 209 -11.94 2.74 2.26
CA LYS A 209 -11.74 3.49 1.01
C LYS A 209 -12.59 2.92 -0.13
N GLU A 210 -12.68 1.60 -0.23
CA GLU A 210 -13.53 0.88 -1.19
C GLU A 210 -15.01 1.15 -0.94
N GLU A 211 -15.47 1.16 0.31
CA GLU A 211 -16.83 1.56 0.68
C GLU A 211 -17.10 3.03 0.31
N ARG A 212 -16.18 3.94 0.65
CA ARG A 212 -16.30 5.36 0.27
C ARG A 212 -16.27 5.57 -1.25
N ALA A 213 -15.47 4.80 -1.98
CA ALA A 213 -15.42 4.84 -3.43
C ALA A 213 -16.71 4.28 -4.04
N ASN A 214 -17.24 3.18 -3.47
CA ASN A 214 -18.54 2.64 -3.83
C ASN A 214 -19.68 3.63 -3.59
N VAL A 215 -19.57 4.53 -2.60
CA VAL A 215 -20.55 5.60 -2.37
C VAL A 215 -20.37 6.78 -3.35
N LYS A 216 -19.16 7.04 -3.85
CA LYS A 216 -18.85 8.10 -4.82
C LYS A 216 -19.20 7.68 -6.26
N ILE A 217 -20.48 7.43 -6.52
CA ILE A 217 -21.01 7.31 -7.89
C ILE A 217 -21.20 8.70 -8.51
N SER A 218 -20.78 8.86 -9.76
CA SER A 218 -20.94 10.11 -10.52
C SER A 218 -22.41 10.35 -10.87
N ARG A 219 -22.79 11.62 -11.10
CA ARG A 219 -24.15 11.97 -11.54
C ARG A 219 -24.51 11.24 -12.84
N LYS A 220 -23.55 11.14 -13.77
CA LYS A 220 -23.74 10.47 -15.06
C LYS A 220 -24.05 8.99 -14.90
N GLU A 221 -23.35 8.28 -14.02
CA GLU A 221 -23.62 6.85 -13.77
C GLU A 221 -24.99 6.63 -13.09
N LEU A 222 -25.42 7.56 -12.23
CA LEU A 222 -26.78 7.53 -11.67
C LEU A 222 -27.84 7.75 -12.76
N GLU A 223 -27.61 8.71 -13.66
CA GLU A 223 -28.50 9.00 -14.79
C GLU A 223 -28.58 7.82 -15.77
N ASP A 224 -27.45 7.18 -16.08
CA ASP A 224 -27.38 5.98 -16.93
C ASP A 224 -28.11 4.79 -16.28
N GLN A 225 -27.94 4.60 -14.96
CA GLN A 225 -28.63 3.54 -14.22
C GLN A 225 -30.14 3.74 -14.15
N ILE A 226 -30.61 4.98 -14.01
CA ILE A 226 -32.04 5.31 -13.98
C ILE A 226 -32.62 5.40 -15.41
N GLY A 227 -31.80 5.70 -16.42
CA GLY A 227 -32.21 5.84 -17.83
C GLY A 227 -32.79 7.20 -18.17
N ARG A 228 -32.58 8.23 -17.32
CA ARG A 228 -32.97 9.62 -17.58
C ARG A 228 -32.07 10.61 -16.87
N ARG A 229 -32.12 11.87 -17.27
CA ARG A 229 -31.53 12.96 -16.50
C ARG A 229 -32.21 13.10 -15.15
N LEU A 230 -31.39 13.27 -14.12
CA LEU A 230 -31.82 13.42 -12.73
C LEU A 230 -31.63 14.86 -12.30
N ASP A 231 -32.52 15.35 -11.45
CA ASP A 231 -32.31 16.63 -10.78
C ASP A 231 -31.34 16.49 -9.57
N ASP A 232 -30.90 17.61 -9.01
CA ASP A 232 -29.94 17.58 -7.89
C ASP A 232 -30.52 16.96 -6.61
N ALA A 233 -31.85 17.02 -6.42
CA ALA A 233 -32.52 16.44 -5.27
C ALA A 233 -32.62 14.90 -5.40
N GLU A 234 -32.90 14.39 -6.60
CA GLU A 234 -32.92 12.99 -6.98
C GLU A 234 -31.52 12.37 -6.89
N VAL A 235 -30.50 13.08 -7.38
CA VAL A 235 -29.09 12.67 -7.22
C VAL A 235 -28.72 12.57 -5.74
N LYS A 236 -29.11 13.56 -4.92
CA LYS A 236 -28.86 13.54 -3.48
C LYS A 236 -29.61 12.39 -2.79
N LYS A 237 -30.84 12.11 -3.21
CA LYS A 237 -31.64 11.00 -2.69
C LYS A 237 -31.05 9.64 -3.05
N LEU A 238 -30.56 9.45 -4.28
CA LEU A 238 -29.88 8.21 -4.69
C LEU A 238 -28.55 8.01 -3.98
N ARG A 239 -27.76 9.08 -3.80
CA ARG A 239 -26.52 9.02 -3.02
C ARG A 239 -26.78 8.65 -1.55
N ARG A 240 -27.82 9.22 -0.95
CA ARG A 240 -28.26 8.89 0.40
C ARG A 240 -28.75 7.44 0.50
N ALA A 241 -29.59 7.01 -0.46
CA ALA A 241 -30.10 5.65 -0.52
C ALA A 241 -28.99 4.60 -0.64
N ARG A 242 -27.90 4.95 -1.31
CA ARG A 242 -26.70 4.11 -1.41
C ARG A 242 -25.89 4.04 -0.12
N ALA A 243 -25.84 5.13 0.64
CA ALA A 243 -25.23 5.15 1.97
C ALA A 243 -26.08 4.36 2.99
N GLU A 244 -27.40 4.33 2.82
CA GLU A 244 -28.37 3.65 3.71
C GLU A 244 -28.68 2.20 3.27
N GLY A 245 -28.15 1.73 2.13
CA GLY A 245 -28.30 0.36 1.64
C GLY A 245 -29.60 0.06 0.87
N ASN A 246 -30.48 1.04 0.65
CA ASN A 246 -31.77 0.88 -0.06
C ASN A 246 -31.74 1.44 -1.50
N PHE A 247 -30.56 1.48 -2.13
CA PHE A 247 -30.35 2.06 -3.45
C PHE A 247 -31.25 1.45 -4.53
N TYR A 248 -31.34 0.12 -4.58
CA TYR A 248 -32.09 -0.59 -5.63
C TYR A 248 -33.60 -0.33 -5.56
N GLU A 249 -34.18 -0.30 -4.36
CA GLU A 249 -35.59 0.04 -4.15
C GLU A 249 -35.88 1.47 -4.58
N THR A 250 -35.04 2.41 -4.10
CA THR A 250 -35.20 3.82 -4.42
C THR A 250 -34.99 4.10 -5.92
N ALA A 251 -34.07 3.38 -6.56
CA ALA A 251 -33.84 3.46 -8.01
C ALA A 251 -35.02 2.91 -8.82
N LEU A 252 -35.61 1.80 -8.40
CA LEU A 252 -36.82 1.24 -9.02
C LEU A 252 -38.00 2.21 -8.89
N ASP A 253 -38.22 2.79 -7.71
CA ASP A 253 -39.26 3.80 -7.50
C ASP A 253 -39.09 5.01 -8.41
N MET A 254 -37.86 5.47 -8.62
CA MET A 254 -37.58 6.60 -9.51
C MET A 254 -37.75 6.26 -10.99
N LYS A 255 -37.50 5.00 -11.39
CA LYS A 255 -37.79 4.49 -12.74
C LYS A 255 -39.28 4.36 -12.98
N VAL A 256 -40.01 3.77 -12.05
CA VAL A 256 -41.47 3.58 -12.14
C VAL A 256 -42.19 4.92 -12.19
N LYS A 257 -41.82 5.89 -11.34
CA LYS A 257 -42.38 7.26 -11.40
C LYS A 257 -42.13 7.97 -12.72
N SER A 258 -41.08 7.59 -13.45
CA SER A 258 -40.79 8.13 -14.78
C SER A 258 -41.53 7.41 -15.91
N SER A 259 -41.99 6.18 -15.68
CA SER A 259 -42.73 5.39 -16.66
C SER A 259 -44.23 5.61 -16.44
N HIS A 260 -44.84 6.42 -17.30
CA HIS A 260 -46.30 6.49 -17.36
C HIS A 260 -46.80 5.21 -18.05
N ASP A 261 -47.18 4.22 -17.25
CA ASP A 261 -47.74 2.97 -17.76
C ASP A 261 -49.13 3.25 -18.35
N LYS A 262 -49.20 3.27 -19.69
CA LYS A 262 -50.42 3.63 -20.43
C LYS A 262 -51.46 2.50 -20.45
N TYR A 263 -51.19 1.35 -19.81
CA TYR A 263 -52.05 0.16 -19.84
C TYR A 263 -52.52 -0.35 -18.47
N ALA A 264 -52.26 0.38 -17.38
CA ALA A 264 -52.72 -0.02 -16.04
C ALA A 264 -54.17 0.39 -15.69
N SER A 265 -55.01 0.71 -16.69
CA SER A 265 -56.46 0.89 -16.51
C SER A 265 -57.25 0.17 -17.60
N MET A 266 -57.44 -1.14 -17.42
CA MET A 266 -58.63 -1.87 -17.86
C MET A 266 -58.97 -2.92 -16.82
#